data_AF-A0A3N1TBU3-F1
#
_entry.id   AF-A0A3N1TBU3-F1
#
_cell.length_a   1.000
_cell.length_b   1.000
_cell.length_c   1.000
_cell.angle_alpha   90.00
_cell.angle_beta   90.00
_cell.angle_gamma   90.00
#
_symmetry.space_group_name_H-M   'P 1'
#
loop_
_entity.id
_entity.type
_entity.pdbx_description
1 polymer ?
#
loop_
_entity_poly.entity_id
_entity_poly.type
_entity_poly.pdbx_seq_one_letter_code
_entity_poly.pdbx_strand_id
1 'polypeptide(L)'
;MNITAPQIVLGTMDFGTRVGPEQAFAILDSLVAGGGVWLDTANCYSFWADPNGVDGASERVLGAWLRARPGARDAVRIATKVRQNPLVPHSWPDSAEGLSADAVRAGVEGSLRRLGVDHVDMLWAHAEDRGVPLEETVGVFGELVSKGTVLRVGAANHAAFRHPARRAPRAGPGRVPPQAPCRPGAAGDGTVPGDGGPRREDRLLQLSAEGPAPGSSPARVARWPRCG
;
A
#
# COMPACT_ATOMS: atom_id res chain seq x y z
N MET A 1 10.62 -16.45 3.22
CA MET A 1 9.40 -16.54 2.39
C MET A 1 9.82 -16.69 0.94
N ASN A 2 9.32 -17.71 0.26
CA ASN A 2 9.60 -17.99 -1.15
C ASN A 2 8.78 -17.02 -2.01
N ILE A 3 9.43 -16.08 -2.68
CA ILE A 3 8.80 -14.96 -3.44
C ILE A 3 8.45 -15.35 -4.89
N THR A 4 8.56 -16.64 -5.23
CA THR A 4 8.45 -17.15 -6.61
C THR A 4 7.03 -17.55 -7.02
N ALA A 5 6.11 -17.71 -6.07
CA ALA A 5 4.69 -17.99 -6.37
C ALA A 5 3.88 -16.69 -6.36
N PRO A 6 3.04 -16.43 -7.39
CA PRO A 6 2.17 -15.26 -7.41
C PRO A 6 1.28 -15.26 -6.17
N GLN A 7 1.31 -14.16 -5.43
CA GLN A 7 0.49 -13.97 -4.23
C GLN A 7 -0.81 -13.27 -4.64
N ILE A 8 -1.95 -13.80 -4.18
CA ILE A 8 -3.25 -13.14 -4.35
C ILE A 8 -3.41 -12.11 -3.22
N VAL A 9 -3.88 -10.92 -3.57
CA VAL A 9 -4.32 -9.89 -2.64
C VAL A 9 -5.83 -9.76 -2.73
N LEU A 10 -6.53 -9.94 -1.62
CA LEU A 10 -7.99 -9.77 -1.59
C LEU A 10 -8.33 -8.30 -1.43
N GLY A 11 -8.91 -7.70 -2.46
CA GLY A 11 -9.53 -6.39 -2.39
C GLY A 11 -10.85 -6.45 -1.62
N THR A 12 -11.06 -5.51 -0.70
CA THR A 12 -12.19 -5.53 0.24
C THR A 12 -13.09 -4.31 0.12
N MET A 13 -13.06 -3.62 -1.03
CA MET A 13 -13.75 -2.34 -1.24
C MET A 13 -15.24 -2.40 -0.89
N ASP A 14 -15.93 -3.44 -1.33
CA ASP A 14 -17.38 -3.59 -1.21
C ASP A 14 -17.85 -4.11 0.16
N PHE A 15 -16.93 -4.44 1.06
CA PHE A 15 -17.27 -5.03 2.36
C PHE A 15 -17.94 -4.00 3.26
N GLY A 16 -19.08 -4.39 3.86
CA GLY A 16 -19.89 -3.52 4.72
C GLY A 16 -20.89 -2.67 3.96
N THR A 17 -20.90 -2.74 2.62
CA THR A 17 -21.89 -2.06 1.78
C THR A 17 -22.60 -3.08 0.89
N ARG A 18 -22.10 -3.30 -0.34
CA ARG A 18 -22.66 -4.26 -1.29
C ARG A 18 -22.50 -5.71 -0.82
N VAL A 19 -21.42 -5.99 -0.09
CA VAL A 19 -21.16 -7.29 0.53
C VAL A 19 -21.37 -7.15 2.04
N GLY A 20 -22.42 -7.78 2.55
CA GLY A 20 -22.75 -7.78 3.97
C GLY A 20 -21.71 -8.52 4.83
N PRO A 21 -21.68 -8.29 6.15
CA PRO A 21 -20.65 -8.84 7.04
C PRO A 21 -20.55 -10.38 7.01
N GLU A 22 -21.66 -11.11 6.98
CA GLU A 22 -21.64 -12.58 6.97
C GLU A 22 -20.94 -13.13 5.72
N GLN A 23 -21.28 -12.59 4.55
CA GLN A 23 -20.66 -12.98 3.29
C GLN A 23 -19.18 -12.56 3.24
N ALA A 24 -18.85 -11.36 3.73
CA ALA A 24 -17.47 -10.90 3.83
C ALA A 24 -16.63 -11.82 4.72
N PHE A 25 -17.18 -12.28 5.86
CA PHE A 25 -16.50 -13.21 6.77
C PHE A 25 -16.24 -14.55 6.09
N ALA A 26 -17.23 -15.10 5.36
CA ALA A 26 -17.05 -16.34 4.62
C ALA A 26 -15.95 -16.24 3.54
N ILE A 27 -15.85 -15.09 2.86
CA ILE A 27 -14.78 -14.83 1.88
C ILE A 27 -13.42 -14.75 2.58
N LEU A 28 -13.32 -14.05 3.71
CA LEU A 28 -12.07 -13.92 4.47
C LEU A 28 -11.61 -15.26 5.04
N ASP A 29 -12.53 -16.05 5.61
CA ASP A 29 -12.25 -17.40 6.11
C ASP A 29 -11.75 -18.29 4.97
N SER A 30 -12.36 -18.18 3.77
CA SER A 30 -11.93 -18.93 2.58
C SER A 30 -10.54 -18.52 2.09
N LEU A 31 -10.21 -17.22 2.11
CA LEU A 31 -8.87 -16.73 1.77
C LEU A 31 -7.82 -17.35 2.68
N VAL A 32 -8.04 -17.30 3.99
CA VAL A 32 -7.09 -17.82 4.99
C VAL A 32 -6.96 -19.34 4.86
N ALA A 33 -8.06 -20.07 4.69
CA ALA A 33 -8.04 -21.51 4.46
C ALA A 33 -7.27 -21.90 3.18
N GLY A 34 -7.31 -21.06 2.15
CA GLY A 34 -6.54 -21.21 0.91
C GLY A 34 -5.07 -20.79 1.02
N GLY A 35 -4.60 -20.37 2.20
CA GLY A 35 -3.23 -19.89 2.42
C GLY A 35 -2.97 -18.46 1.91
N GLY A 36 -4.02 -17.73 1.54
CA GLY A 36 -3.93 -16.31 1.20
C GLY A 36 -3.70 -15.47 2.45
N VAL A 37 -2.83 -14.46 2.34
CA VAL A 37 -2.42 -13.66 3.51
C VAL A 37 -2.65 -12.16 3.34
N TRP A 38 -2.86 -11.63 2.14
CA TRP A 38 -2.94 -10.17 1.94
C TRP A 38 -4.38 -9.68 1.82
N LEU A 39 -4.73 -8.70 2.65
CA LEU A 39 -5.97 -7.95 2.62
C LEU A 39 -5.69 -6.51 2.21
N ASP A 40 -6.43 -6.01 1.22
CA ASP A 40 -6.34 -4.63 0.75
C ASP A 40 -7.65 -3.89 1.02
N THR A 41 -7.56 -2.85 1.84
CA THR A 41 -8.67 -1.96 2.24
C THR A 41 -8.26 -0.49 2.09
N ALA A 42 -9.13 0.45 2.45
CA ALA A 42 -8.83 1.87 2.58
C ALA A 42 -9.79 2.54 3.56
N ASN A 43 -9.37 3.65 4.15
CA ASN A 43 -10.22 4.45 5.04
C ASN A 43 -11.45 5.07 4.36
N CYS A 44 -11.47 5.12 3.03
CA CYS A 44 -12.54 5.69 2.22
C CYS A 44 -13.33 4.63 1.44
N TYR A 45 -13.04 3.33 1.58
CA TYR A 45 -13.68 2.33 0.73
C TYR A 45 -15.19 2.31 0.89
N SER A 46 -15.86 2.48 -0.27
CA SER A 46 -17.31 2.51 -0.44
C SER A 46 -18.06 3.56 0.36
N PHE A 47 -17.43 4.69 0.71
CA PHE A 47 -18.11 5.79 1.41
C PHE A 47 -19.37 6.27 0.67
N TRP A 48 -19.39 6.19 -0.67
CA TRP A 48 -20.51 6.64 -1.51
C TRP A 48 -21.74 5.71 -1.43
N ALA A 49 -21.54 4.47 -0.98
CA ALA A 49 -22.60 3.48 -0.82
C ALA A 49 -22.95 3.24 0.66
N ASP A 50 -22.13 3.73 1.59
CA ASP A 50 -22.41 3.68 3.03
C ASP A 50 -23.36 4.83 3.41
N PRO A 51 -24.46 4.57 4.14
CA PRO A 51 -25.38 5.62 4.60
C PRO A 51 -24.71 6.77 5.39
N ASN A 52 -23.59 6.49 6.07
CA ASN A 52 -22.83 7.50 6.79
C ASN A 52 -22.17 8.52 5.86
N GLY A 53 -21.96 8.18 4.58
CA GLY A 53 -21.33 9.06 3.59
C GLY A 53 -19.86 9.39 3.87
N VAL A 54 -19.28 8.80 4.92
CA VAL A 54 -17.89 8.91 5.40
C VAL A 54 -17.44 7.58 5.99
N ASP A 55 -16.14 7.45 6.19
CA ASP A 55 -15.47 6.42 6.98
C ASP A 55 -15.51 4.99 6.43
N GLY A 56 -14.40 4.28 6.63
CA GLY A 56 -14.10 2.96 6.06
C GLY A 56 -15.00 1.81 6.54
N ALA A 57 -16.12 1.62 5.85
CA ALA A 57 -17.03 0.47 6.03
C ALA A 57 -16.28 -0.85 5.96
N SER A 58 -15.40 -0.97 4.96
CA SER A 58 -14.52 -2.12 4.76
C SER A 58 -13.65 -2.39 6.00
N GLU A 59 -12.97 -1.36 6.53
CA GLU A 59 -12.11 -1.49 7.72
C GLU A 59 -12.91 -1.93 8.96
N ARG A 60 -14.15 -1.44 9.12
CA ARG A 60 -15.03 -1.87 10.22
C ARG A 60 -15.38 -3.36 10.11
N VAL A 61 -15.69 -3.85 8.91
CA VAL A 61 -15.97 -5.27 8.68
C VAL A 61 -14.74 -6.12 8.92
N LEU A 62 -13.57 -5.70 8.43
CA LEU A 62 -12.31 -6.40 8.70
C LEU A 62 -11.99 -6.44 10.20
N GLY A 63 -12.17 -5.32 10.91
CA GLY A 63 -11.97 -5.28 12.36
C GLY A 63 -12.95 -6.17 13.11
N ALA A 64 -14.20 -6.24 12.68
CA ALA A 64 -15.18 -7.17 13.26
C ALA A 64 -14.77 -8.64 13.01
N TRP A 65 -14.29 -8.97 11.82
CA TRP A 65 -13.81 -10.31 11.49
C TRP A 65 -12.59 -10.70 12.33
N LEU A 66 -11.60 -9.81 12.46
CA LEU A 66 -10.42 -10.03 13.29
C LEU A 66 -10.78 -10.32 14.76
N ARG A 67 -11.77 -9.60 15.32
CA ARG A 67 -12.27 -9.87 16.67
C ARG A 67 -13.01 -11.19 16.78
N ALA A 68 -13.75 -11.58 15.74
CA ALA A 68 -14.53 -12.81 15.70
C ALA A 68 -13.69 -14.07 15.40
N ARG A 69 -12.42 -13.92 14.99
CA ARG A 69 -11.50 -15.02 14.65
C ARG A 69 -10.17 -14.85 15.38
N PRO A 70 -10.05 -15.33 16.63
CA PRO A 70 -8.79 -15.29 17.37
C PRO A 70 -7.64 -15.91 16.55
N GLY A 71 -6.50 -15.21 16.46
CA GLY A 71 -5.34 -15.61 15.66
C GLY A 71 -5.38 -15.18 14.19
N ALA A 72 -6.51 -14.68 13.67
CA ALA A 72 -6.61 -14.20 12.29
C ALA A 72 -5.63 -13.05 12.00
N ARG A 73 -5.39 -12.16 12.97
CA ARG A 73 -4.43 -11.07 12.82
C ARG A 73 -3.02 -11.56 12.49
N ASP A 74 -2.58 -12.67 13.07
CA ASP A 74 -1.25 -13.24 12.83
C ASP A 74 -1.17 -13.98 11.49
N ALA A 75 -2.31 -14.45 10.99
CA ALA A 75 -2.43 -15.16 9.71
C ALA A 75 -2.44 -14.21 8.50
N VAL A 76 -2.80 -12.94 8.68
CA VAL A 76 -2.97 -11.97 7.58
C VAL A 76 -2.04 -10.75 7.67
N ARG A 77 -1.90 -10.10 6.53
CA ARG A 77 -1.19 -8.85 6.28
C ARG A 77 -2.20 -7.84 5.78
N ILE A 78 -2.22 -6.67 6.39
CA ILE A 78 -3.23 -5.64 6.09
C ILE A 78 -2.56 -4.46 5.40
N ALA A 79 -3.06 -4.16 4.20
CA ALA A 79 -2.76 -2.92 3.49
C ALA A 79 -3.98 -1.98 3.59
N THR A 80 -3.77 -0.76 4.09
CA THR A 80 -4.79 0.30 4.04
C THR A 80 -4.27 1.53 3.31
N LYS A 81 -5.15 2.50 3.06
CA LYS A 81 -4.84 3.73 2.33
C LYS A 81 -5.44 4.91 3.08
N VAL A 82 -4.72 6.02 3.02
CA VAL A 82 -5.19 7.35 3.39
C VAL A 82 -5.16 8.22 2.14
N ARG A 83 -5.97 9.29 2.14
CA ARG A 83 -6.39 10.12 1.00
C ARG A 83 -7.73 9.65 0.42
N GLN A 84 -8.60 10.62 0.10
CA GLN A 84 -9.94 10.50 -0.50
C GLN A 84 -11.12 10.29 0.46
N ASN A 85 -10.91 9.99 1.75
CA ASN A 85 -12.04 9.92 2.68
C ASN A 85 -12.71 11.30 2.81
N PRO A 86 -14.03 11.44 2.58
CA PRO A 86 -14.73 12.69 2.88
C PRO A 86 -14.72 12.95 4.39
N LEU A 87 -14.38 14.17 4.77
CA LEU A 87 -14.40 14.64 6.17
C LEU A 87 -15.78 15.15 6.58
N VAL A 88 -16.65 15.44 5.60
CA VAL A 88 -18.05 15.80 5.81
C VAL A 88 -18.93 14.83 5.01
N PRO A 89 -19.96 14.20 5.63
CA PRO A 89 -20.87 13.29 4.95
C PRO A 89 -21.42 13.83 3.64
N HIS A 90 -21.33 13.01 2.60
CA HIS A 90 -21.88 13.29 1.26
C HIS A 90 -21.30 14.54 0.58
N SER A 91 -20.17 15.05 1.06
CA SER A 91 -19.52 16.27 0.57
C SER A 91 -18.17 15.96 -0.09
N TRP A 92 -18.13 14.95 -0.96
CA TRP A 92 -16.96 14.64 -1.79
C TRP A 92 -17.18 15.25 -3.20
N PRO A 93 -16.15 15.86 -3.84
CA PRO A 93 -14.74 15.90 -3.43
C PRO A 93 -14.35 17.06 -2.51
N ASP A 94 -15.24 18.02 -2.23
CA ASP A 94 -14.89 19.28 -1.57
C ASP A 94 -14.31 19.10 -0.15
N SER A 95 -14.74 18.06 0.57
CA SER A 95 -14.25 17.72 1.90
C SER A 95 -13.29 16.53 1.92
N ALA A 96 -12.75 16.11 0.77
CA ALA A 96 -11.84 14.97 0.72
C ALA A 96 -10.59 15.25 1.57
N GLU A 97 -10.24 14.30 2.44
CA GLU A 97 -9.02 14.38 3.24
C GLU A 97 -7.78 14.52 2.33
N GLY A 98 -6.80 15.31 2.79
CA GLY A 98 -5.53 15.53 2.10
C GLY A 98 -4.42 14.59 2.56
N LEU A 99 -3.18 14.94 2.22
CA LEU A 99 -1.95 14.23 2.62
C LEU A 99 -0.97 15.09 3.44
N SER A 100 -1.46 16.14 4.11
CA SER A 100 -0.68 16.86 5.12
C SER A 100 -0.29 15.91 6.25
N ALA A 101 0.76 16.24 6.99
CA ALA A 101 1.26 15.39 8.06
C ALA A 101 0.15 15.05 9.09
N ASP A 102 -0.67 16.04 9.44
CA ASP A 102 -1.77 15.85 10.38
C ASP A 102 -2.91 15.03 9.79
N ALA A 103 -3.26 15.24 8.50
CA ALA A 103 -4.29 14.45 7.82
C ALA A 103 -3.89 12.97 7.74
N VAL A 104 -2.62 12.69 7.41
CA VAL A 104 -2.10 11.32 7.39
C VAL A 104 -2.17 10.67 8.77
N ARG A 105 -1.72 11.38 9.83
CA ARG A 105 -1.78 10.84 11.21
C ARG A 105 -3.21 10.52 11.61
N ALA A 106 -4.13 11.47 11.40
CA ALA A 106 -5.54 11.29 11.72
C ALA A 106 -6.18 10.14 10.93
N GLY A 107 -5.87 10.04 9.64
CA GLY A 107 -6.35 8.96 8.77
C GLY A 107 -5.88 7.58 9.23
N VAL A 108 -4.58 7.43 9.51
CA VAL A 108 -4.00 6.18 10.02
C VAL A 108 -4.56 5.81 11.38
N GLU A 109 -4.65 6.76 12.31
CA GLU A 109 -5.23 6.51 13.64
C GLU A 109 -6.69 6.06 13.52
N GLY A 110 -7.47 6.68 12.63
CA GLY A 110 -8.83 6.25 12.31
C GLY A 110 -8.90 4.82 11.77
N SER A 111 -8.00 4.47 10.84
CA SER A 111 -7.91 3.12 10.29
C SER A 111 -7.59 2.07 11.35
N LEU A 112 -6.58 2.34 12.19
CA LEU A 112 -6.18 1.45 13.28
C LEU A 112 -7.32 1.22 14.27
N ARG A 113 -8.05 2.28 14.64
CA ARG A 113 -9.24 2.17 15.50
C ARG A 113 -10.35 1.32 14.87
N ARG A 114 -10.67 1.50 13.59
CA ARG A 114 -11.73 0.72 12.91
C ARG A 114 -11.35 -0.75 12.76
N LEU A 115 -10.09 -1.01 12.40
CA LEU A 115 -9.53 -2.36 12.30
C LEU A 115 -9.35 -3.03 13.67
N GLY A 116 -9.17 -2.24 14.74
CA GLY A 116 -8.86 -2.76 16.07
C GLY A 116 -7.48 -3.41 16.14
N VAL A 117 -6.48 -2.78 15.52
CA VAL A 117 -5.09 -3.27 15.47
C VAL A 117 -4.11 -2.14 15.80
N ASP A 118 -2.92 -2.48 16.30
CA ASP A 118 -1.91 -1.48 16.67
C ASP A 118 -1.02 -1.05 15.49
N HIS A 119 -0.97 -1.85 14.43
CA HIS A 119 -0.17 -1.56 13.24
C HIS A 119 -0.74 -2.23 11.98
N VAL A 120 -0.38 -1.68 10.81
CA VAL A 120 -0.65 -2.26 9.48
C VAL A 120 0.64 -2.60 8.74
N ASP A 121 0.57 -3.62 7.89
CA ASP A 121 1.72 -4.12 7.14
C ASP A 121 2.09 -3.21 5.96
N MET A 122 1.10 -2.50 5.40
CA MET A 122 1.33 -1.52 4.34
C MET A 122 0.36 -0.34 4.41
N LEU A 123 0.87 0.89 4.24
CA LEU A 123 0.09 2.10 4.06
C LEU A 123 0.30 2.67 2.66
N TRP A 124 -0.78 3.02 1.99
CA TRP A 124 -0.73 3.70 0.69
C TRP A 124 -1.18 5.16 0.80
N ALA A 125 -0.47 6.06 0.11
CA ALA A 125 -1.06 7.31 -0.35
C ALA A 125 -2.01 6.99 -1.52
N HIS A 126 -3.32 7.09 -1.29
CA HIS A 126 -4.34 6.59 -2.22
C HIS A 126 -4.40 7.35 -3.56
N ALA A 127 -4.04 8.64 -3.54
CA ALA A 127 -3.97 9.50 -4.71
C ALA A 127 -2.97 10.64 -4.45
N GLU A 128 -2.61 11.38 -5.50
CA GLU A 128 -1.82 12.61 -5.34
C GLU A 128 -2.59 13.67 -4.52
N ASP A 129 -1.85 14.41 -3.71
CA ASP A 129 -2.26 15.71 -3.16
C ASP A 129 -1.25 16.76 -3.65
N ARG A 130 -1.73 17.72 -4.43
CA ARG A 130 -0.89 18.79 -5.02
C ARG A 130 -0.87 20.05 -4.17
N GLY A 131 -1.72 20.12 -3.14
CA GLY A 131 -1.73 21.23 -2.18
C GLY A 131 -0.69 21.07 -1.09
N VAL A 132 -0.14 19.87 -0.92
CA VAL A 132 0.84 19.54 0.14
C VAL A 132 2.22 19.29 -0.47
N PRO A 133 3.30 19.89 0.07
CA PRO A 133 4.66 19.55 -0.32
C PRO A 133 4.94 18.06 -0.14
N LEU A 134 5.52 17.42 -1.15
CA LEU A 134 5.73 15.97 -1.15
C LEU A 134 6.62 15.52 0.01
N GLU A 135 7.59 16.34 0.39
CA GLU A 135 8.52 16.13 1.50
C GLU A 135 7.78 16.03 2.84
N GLU A 136 6.68 16.75 3.02
CA GLU A 136 5.84 16.68 4.22
C GLU A 136 5.17 15.31 4.32
N THR A 137 4.51 14.86 3.24
CA THR A 137 3.86 13.54 3.19
C THR A 137 4.88 12.41 3.35
N VAL A 138 6.02 12.48 2.66
CA VAL A 138 7.08 11.47 2.78
C VAL A 138 7.68 11.47 4.19
N GLY A 139 7.85 12.65 4.80
CA GLY A 139 8.35 12.80 6.16
C GLY A 139 7.46 12.09 7.18
N VAL A 140 6.15 12.35 7.17
CA VAL A 140 5.23 11.68 8.09
C VAL A 140 5.12 10.17 7.84
N PHE A 141 5.22 9.72 6.58
CA PHE A 141 5.28 8.29 6.27
C PHE A 141 6.53 7.63 6.87
N GLY A 142 7.68 8.30 6.78
CA GLY A 142 8.93 7.85 7.42
C GLY A 142 8.84 7.80 8.95
N GLU A 143 8.18 8.77 9.58
CA GLU A 143 7.91 8.75 11.03
C GLU A 143 7.06 7.54 11.45
N LEU A 144 5.98 7.25 10.71
CA LEU A 144 5.08 6.12 10.99
C LEU A 144 5.79 4.77 10.83
N VAL A 145 6.68 4.65 9.84
CA VAL A 145 7.54 3.47 9.68
C VAL A 145 8.52 3.34 10.84
N SER A 146 9.18 4.43 11.22
CA SER A 146 10.15 4.43 12.33
C SER A 146 9.51 4.06 13.67
N LYS A 147 8.23 4.41 13.86
CA LYS A 147 7.43 4.05 15.05
C LYS A 147 6.89 2.61 15.03
N GLY A 148 6.98 1.91 13.89
CA GLY A 148 6.39 0.57 13.72
C GLY A 148 4.87 0.57 13.57
N THR A 149 4.22 1.73 13.54
CA THR A 149 2.78 1.88 13.29
C THR A 149 2.40 1.35 11.90
N VAL A 150 3.33 1.48 10.95
CA VAL A 150 3.21 0.97 9.58
C VAL A 150 4.51 0.27 9.23
N LEU A 151 4.47 -0.92 8.63
CA LEU A 151 5.72 -1.64 8.28
C LEU A 151 6.31 -1.21 6.93
N ARG A 152 5.45 -0.80 5.99
CA ARG A 152 5.85 -0.39 4.63
C ARG A 152 4.94 0.70 4.11
N VAL A 153 5.46 1.56 3.24
CA VAL A 153 4.68 2.61 2.61
C VAL A 153 4.77 2.56 1.09
N GLY A 154 3.72 3.00 0.42
CA GLY A 154 3.63 3.08 -1.02
C GLY A 154 2.74 4.21 -1.49
N ALA A 155 2.68 4.41 -2.80
CA ALA A 155 1.82 5.38 -3.45
C ALA A 155 0.98 4.70 -4.54
N ALA A 156 -0.32 4.97 -4.55
CA ALA A 156 -1.26 4.51 -5.57
C ALA A 156 -1.73 5.72 -6.40
N ASN A 157 -2.05 5.50 -7.68
CA ASN A 157 -2.58 6.55 -8.57
C ASN A 157 -1.68 7.80 -8.70
N HIS A 158 -0.37 7.64 -8.55
CA HIS A 158 0.61 8.69 -8.79
C HIS A 158 1.16 8.61 -10.21
N ALA A 159 1.31 9.74 -10.88
CA ALA A 159 1.96 9.75 -12.18
C ALA A 159 3.42 9.28 -12.01
N ALA A 160 3.85 8.31 -12.82
CA ALA A 160 5.15 7.67 -12.64
C ALA A 160 6.31 8.67 -12.51
N PHE A 161 6.34 9.75 -13.30
CA PHE A 161 7.41 10.77 -13.24
C PHE A 161 7.41 11.63 -11.96
N ARG A 162 6.33 11.61 -11.17
CA ARG A 162 6.21 12.30 -9.88
C ARG A 162 6.48 11.40 -8.69
N HIS A 163 6.56 10.08 -8.90
CA HIS A 163 6.80 9.14 -7.82
C HIS A 163 8.12 9.48 -7.10
N PRO A 164 8.15 9.62 -5.75
CA PRO A 164 9.33 10.06 -5.01
C PRO A 164 10.58 9.20 -5.29
N ALA A 165 10.39 7.88 -5.43
CA ALA A 165 11.46 6.94 -5.77
C ALA A 165 12.13 7.22 -7.14
N ARG A 166 11.50 8.00 -8.02
CA ARG A 166 12.08 8.44 -9.30
C ARG A 166 12.69 9.84 -9.25
N ARG A 167 12.47 10.58 -8.15
CA ARG A 167 13.03 11.92 -7.91
C ARG A 167 14.28 11.91 -7.03
N ALA A 168 14.55 10.83 -6.29
CA ALA A 168 15.81 10.67 -5.58
C ALA A 168 16.99 10.70 -6.58
N PRO A 169 18.07 11.48 -6.30
CA PRO A 169 19.29 11.41 -7.10
C PRO A 169 19.75 9.95 -7.18
N ARG A 170 20.15 9.49 -8.38
CA ARG A 170 20.76 8.16 -8.55
C ARG A 170 22.02 8.08 -7.69
N ALA A 171 21.91 7.49 -6.50
CA ALA A 171 23.06 7.28 -5.62
C ALA A 171 23.84 6.04 -6.07
N GLY A 172 24.99 6.28 -6.73
CA GLY A 172 26.21 5.45 -6.73
C GLY A 172 26.18 4.07 -7.43
N PRO A 173 27.33 3.62 -7.99
CA PRO A 173 27.44 2.32 -8.65
C PRO A 173 27.53 1.20 -7.59
N GLY A 174 26.60 0.24 -7.61
CA GLY A 174 26.66 -0.90 -6.69
C GLY A 174 25.42 -1.78 -6.51
N ARG A 175 24.28 -1.49 -7.15
CA ARG A 175 23.13 -2.41 -7.09
C ARG A 175 22.94 -3.22 -8.37
N VAL A 176 22.73 -4.52 -8.16
CA VAL A 176 22.34 -5.56 -9.11
C VAL A 176 21.10 -5.07 -9.91
N PRO A 177 21.07 -5.24 -11.24
CA PRO A 177 19.95 -4.78 -12.06
C PRO A 177 18.63 -5.43 -11.61
N PRO A 178 17.50 -4.70 -11.69
CA PRO A 178 16.19 -5.29 -11.46
C PRO A 178 15.98 -6.42 -12.47
N GLN A 179 15.70 -7.63 -11.97
CA GLN A 179 15.38 -8.77 -12.83
C GLN A 179 14.09 -8.51 -13.62
N ALA A 180 14.09 -8.97 -14.87
CA ALA A 180 13.04 -8.74 -15.83
C ALA A 180 11.70 -9.36 -15.38
N PRO A 181 10.55 -8.73 -15.70
CA PRO A 181 9.25 -9.35 -15.49
C PRO A 181 9.01 -10.48 -16.50
N CYS A 182 8.50 -11.62 -16.01
CA CYS A 182 7.90 -12.64 -16.86
C CYS A 182 6.62 -12.10 -17.51
N ARG A 183 6.54 -12.11 -18.85
CA ARG A 183 5.30 -11.91 -19.60
C ARG A 183 4.42 -13.16 -19.49
N PRO A 184 3.08 -13.03 -19.51
CA PRO A 184 2.22 -14.12 -19.95
C PRO A 184 2.50 -14.36 -21.45
N GLY A 185 2.91 -15.56 -21.82
CA GLY A 185 3.00 -15.96 -23.22
C GLY A 185 1.60 -16.07 -23.82
N ALA A 186 1.28 -15.21 -24.78
CA ALA A 186 0.42 -15.60 -25.89
C ALA A 186 1.28 -16.41 -26.86
N ALA A 187 0.82 -17.61 -27.21
CA ALA A 187 1.47 -18.47 -28.19
C ALA A 187 1.36 -17.88 -29.62
N GLY A 188 2.43 -18.04 -30.42
CA GLY A 188 2.37 -18.15 -31.88
C GLY A 188 2.62 -16.87 -32.69
N ASP A 189 3.64 -16.97 -33.57
CA ASP A 189 4.06 -16.24 -34.78
C ASP A 189 3.56 -14.79 -35.05
N GLY A 190 4.28 -13.88 -35.69
CA GLY A 190 5.52 -13.85 -36.44
C GLY A 190 5.61 -12.43 -37.03
N THR A 191 6.83 -11.92 -37.26
CA THR A 191 7.15 -10.66 -37.97
C THR A 191 6.96 -9.32 -37.22
N VAL A 192 8.07 -8.57 -37.12
CA VAL A 192 8.21 -7.15 -36.72
C VAL A 192 8.85 -6.49 -37.97
N PRO A 193 8.49 -5.26 -38.44
CA PRO A 193 8.69 -4.02 -37.67
C PRO A 193 7.76 -2.83 -37.96
N GLY A 194 7.75 -1.85 -37.03
CA GLY A 194 7.26 -0.51 -37.31
C GLY A 194 6.75 0.28 -36.10
N ASP A 195 7.64 1.13 -35.58
CA ASP A 195 7.40 2.48 -35.03
C ASP A 195 6.46 2.75 -33.83
N GLY A 196 6.92 3.71 -33.01
CA GLY A 196 6.04 4.62 -32.27
C GLY A 196 5.74 4.32 -30.80
N GLY A 197 6.59 4.84 -29.90
CA GLY A 197 6.18 5.32 -28.57
C GLY A 197 6.65 4.47 -27.37
N PRO A 198 7.19 5.09 -26.30
CA PRO A 198 7.54 4.35 -25.09
C PRO A 198 6.27 3.88 -24.38
N ARG A 199 5.99 2.58 -24.49
CA ARG A 199 4.91 1.89 -23.79
C ARG A 199 5.22 1.86 -22.29
N ARG A 200 4.22 2.24 -21.49
CA ARG A 200 4.31 2.44 -20.04
C ARG A 200 4.54 1.11 -19.31
N GLU A 201 5.62 1.06 -18.54
CA GLU A 201 5.87 0.00 -17.55
C GLU A 201 5.30 0.44 -16.19
N ASP A 202 4.23 -0.21 -15.73
CA ASP A 202 3.77 -0.11 -14.34
C ASP A 202 4.65 -1.04 -13.48
N ARG A 203 5.63 -0.44 -12.79
CA ARG A 203 6.45 -1.10 -11.77
C ARG A 203 5.95 -0.69 -10.39
N LEU A 204 5.57 -1.67 -9.57
CA LEU A 204 5.48 -1.53 -8.11
C LEU A 204 6.86 -1.16 -7.57
N LEU A 205 7.01 0.06 -7.07
CA LEU A 205 8.24 0.56 -6.44
C LEU A 205 7.92 0.94 -5.00
N GLN A 206 8.55 0.24 -4.05
CA GLN A 206 8.51 0.59 -2.63
C GLN A 206 9.16 1.96 -2.42
N LEU A 207 8.57 2.78 -1.56
CA LEU A 207 9.20 3.99 -1.06
C LEU A 207 10.19 3.58 0.04
N SER A 208 11.49 3.63 -0.26
CA SER A 208 12.52 3.46 0.76
C SER A 208 12.65 4.78 1.54
N ALA A 209 12.18 4.80 2.78
CA ALA A 209 12.53 5.83 3.75
C ALA A 209 13.75 5.33 4.54
N GLU A 210 14.96 5.67 4.09
CA GLU A 210 16.16 5.57 4.93
C GLU A 210 16.39 6.94 5.56
N GLY A 211 16.19 7.03 6.88
CA GLY A 211 16.59 8.20 7.67
C GLY A 211 18.11 8.23 7.86
N PRO A 212 18.74 9.41 8.00
CA PRO A 212 20.18 9.51 8.16
C PRO A 212 20.62 9.03 9.56
N ALA A 213 21.55 8.08 9.61
CA ALA A 213 22.29 7.76 10.83
C ALA A 213 23.32 8.86 11.12
N PRO A 214 23.53 9.27 12.39
CA PRO A 214 24.48 10.32 12.71
C PRO A 214 25.91 9.77 12.77
N GLY A 215 26.83 10.47 12.10
CA GLY A 215 28.24 10.58 12.47
C GLY A 215 29.10 9.31 12.41
N SER A 216 29.82 9.15 11.29
CA SER A 216 31.27 8.89 11.19
C SER A 216 31.64 8.04 9.96
N SER A 217 32.72 8.43 9.31
CA SER A 217 33.48 7.69 8.31
C SER A 217 34.96 8.06 8.54
N PRO A 218 35.97 7.27 8.14
CA PRO A 218 35.92 6.15 7.21
C PRO A 218 36.71 4.89 7.61
N ALA A 219 36.22 3.70 7.26
CA ALA A 219 37.10 2.53 7.08
C ALA A 219 36.52 1.49 6.11
N ARG A 220 37.46 0.92 5.35
CA ARG A 220 37.36 0.02 4.18
C ARG A 220 36.64 -1.32 4.42
N VAL A 221 36.04 -1.79 3.32
CA VAL A 221 36.02 -3.15 2.76
C VAL A 221 35.71 -4.31 3.72
N ALA A 222 34.54 -4.92 3.53
CA ALA A 222 34.31 -6.32 3.84
C ALA A 222 33.70 -7.03 2.63
N ARG A 223 34.45 -7.99 2.07
CA ARG A 223 33.96 -9.01 1.13
C ARG A 223 33.05 -9.99 1.87
N TRP A 224 32.01 -10.51 1.20
CA TRP A 224 31.34 -11.76 1.56
C TRP A 224 31.20 -12.69 0.33
N PRO A 225 31.10 -14.01 0.53
CA PRO A 225 31.60 -15.04 -0.36
C PRO A 225 30.60 -15.43 -1.46
N ARG A 226 31.17 -16.05 -2.50
CA ARG A 226 30.47 -16.72 -3.59
C ARG A 226 29.71 -17.95 -3.05
N CYS A 227 28.49 -18.15 -3.52
CA CYS A 227 27.88 -19.47 -3.56
C CYS A 227 27.82 -19.93 -5.02
N GLY A 228 28.30 -21.16 -5.25
CA GLY A 228 28.00 -21.95 -6.45
C GLY A 228 26.64 -22.63 -6.34
#